data_AF-A0A4V2ZZK8-F1
#
_entry.id   AF-A0A4V2ZZK8-F1
#
_cell.length_a   1.000
_cell.length_b   1.000
_cell.length_c   1.000
_cell.angle_alpha   90.00
_cell.angle_beta   90.00
_cell.angle_gamma   90.00
#
_symmetry.space_group_name_H-M   'P 1'
#
loop_
_entity.id
_entity.type
_entity.pdbx_description
1 polymer ?
#
loop_
_entity_poly.entity_id
_entity_poly.type
_entity_poly.pdbx_seq_one_letter_code
_entity_poly.pdbx_strand_id
1 'polypeptide(L)'
;MAATCYGHAVFFLTAARHAGELRAAAVPVVTAHGRDLAVIASDRAGVVARLARVTERRCAQPCPALRVERTTLAATLDALDAEKAEALRIEAAQDRAAAARAAALADPVTGAMTAFGLPAARADLIAGLAFAGVLEAVACFAWLLALRPAAVTEIAVTPAQQGSNAVPVTPATPESIAVPAVVTVTSPAAAPVVATPAAEVLSLPVVEQTDDVTRVTTAIAAGELRGTVTEIRKFLGCSQSRAAAVRKQLELQPIE
;
A
#
# COMPACT_ATOMS: atom_id res chain seq x y z
N MET A 1 -10.65 -19.02 9.07
CA MET A 1 -11.29 -18.39 7.90
C MET A 1 -12.19 -17.22 8.29
N ALA A 2 -13.53 -17.30 8.34
CA ALA A 2 -14.36 -16.07 8.45
C ALA A 2 -14.14 -15.22 9.72
N ALA A 3 -14.07 -15.86 10.89
CA ALA A 3 -13.83 -15.16 12.16
C ALA A 3 -12.39 -14.59 12.26
N THR A 4 -11.38 -15.29 11.73
CA THR A 4 -9.99 -14.81 11.70
C THR A 4 -9.83 -13.65 10.72
N CYS A 5 -10.42 -13.75 9.53
CA CYS A 5 -10.45 -12.67 8.54
C CYS A 5 -11.15 -11.41 9.09
N TYR A 6 -12.25 -11.57 9.83
CA TYR A 6 -12.92 -10.43 10.50
C TYR A 6 -12.00 -9.77 11.52
N GLY A 7 -11.33 -10.55 12.37
CA GLY A 7 -10.36 -10.03 13.34
C GLY A 7 -9.21 -9.25 12.68
N HIS A 8 -8.64 -9.79 11.60
CA HIS A 8 -7.59 -9.11 10.83
C HIS A 8 -8.10 -7.82 10.19
N ALA A 9 -9.27 -7.85 9.55
CA ALA A 9 -9.85 -6.66 8.93
C ALA A 9 -10.13 -5.55 9.96
N VAL A 10 -10.70 -5.89 11.12
CA VAL A 10 -10.92 -4.94 12.22
C VAL A 10 -9.60 -4.36 12.72
N PHE A 11 -8.56 -5.19 12.89
CA PHE A 11 -7.23 -4.72 13.31
C PHE A 11 -6.64 -3.72 12.31
N PHE A 12 -6.69 -3.99 11.00
CA PHE A 12 -6.18 -3.05 10.00
C PHE A 12 -6.97 -1.75 9.95
N LEU A 13 -8.29 -1.81 10.06
CA LEU A 13 -9.16 -0.62 10.11
C LEU A 13 -8.86 0.26 11.32
N THR A 14 -8.71 -0.35 12.51
CA THR A 14 -8.40 0.40 13.73
C THR A 14 -6.97 0.95 13.72
N ALA A 15 -6.01 0.18 13.21
CA ALA A 15 -4.63 0.64 13.04
C ALA A 15 -4.53 1.80 12.04
N ALA A 16 -5.21 1.73 10.89
CA ALA A 16 -5.24 2.78 9.89
C ALA A 16 -5.89 4.07 10.45
N ARG A 17 -7.00 3.93 11.18
CA ARG A 17 -7.64 5.06 11.87
C ARG A 17 -6.70 5.71 12.88
N HIS A 18 -6.05 4.92 13.72
CA HIS A 18 -5.11 5.45 14.71
C HIS A 18 -3.93 6.17 14.05
N ALA A 19 -3.37 5.60 12.98
CA ALA A 19 -2.32 6.24 12.20
C ALA A 19 -2.79 7.55 11.53
N GLY A 20 -4.04 7.62 11.08
CA GLY A 20 -4.67 8.86 10.62
C GLY A 20 -4.80 9.91 11.72
N GLU A 21 -5.24 9.52 12.92
CA GLU A 21 -5.35 10.40 14.08
C GLU A 21 -3.99 10.97 14.50
N LEU A 22 -2.92 10.16 14.47
CA LEU A 22 -1.55 10.61 14.75
C LEU A 22 -1.05 11.64 13.72
N ARG A 23 -1.29 11.40 12.43
CA ARG A 23 -0.94 12.36 11.36
C ARG A 23 -1.73 13.65 11.50
N ALA A 24 -3.02 13.57 11.82
CA ALA A 24 -3.88 14.73 12.04
C ALA A 24 -3.46 15.52 13.29
N ALA A 25 -2.99 14.86 14.35
CA ALA A 25 -2.48 15.51 15.56
C ALA A 25 -1.22 16.35 15.29
N ALA A 26 -0.41 15.98 14.29
CA ALA A 26 0.75 16.76 13.87
C ALA A 26 0.39 18.04 13.06
N VAL A 27 -0.86 18.18 12.59
CA VAL A 27 -1.30 19.37 11.85
C VAL A 27 -1.53 20.53 12.83
N PRO A 28 -0.90 21.70 12.61
CA PRO A 28 -1.03 22.84 13.51
C PRO A 28 -2.47 23.36 13.55
N VAL A 29 -2.93 23.70 14.75
CA VAL A 29 -4.24 24.32 14.97
C VAL A 29 -4.12 25.83 14.71
N VAL A 30 -4.92 26.33 13.77
CA VAL A 30 -5.03 27.78 13.52
C VAL A 30 -6.21 28.32 14.31
N THR A 31 -5.92 29.14 15.30
CA THR A 31 -6.92 29.80 16.14
C THR A 31 -7.41 31.09 15.50
N ALA A 32 -8.73 31.28 15.46
CA ALA A 32 -9.32 32.54 15.04
C ALA A 32 -9.03 33.59 16.10
N HIS A 33 -8.56 34.76 15.66
CA HIS A 33 -8.36 35.91 16.50
C HIS A 33 -9.00 37.12 15.83
N GLY A 34 -9.69 37.95 16.62
CA GLY A 34 -10.35 39.15 16.12
C GLY A 34 -11.86 39.15 16.31
N ARG A 35 -12.50 40.17 15.73
CA ARG A 35 -13.96 40.34 15.73
C ARG A 35 -14.59 39.50 14.63
N ASP A 36 -15.83 39.08 14.86
CA ASP A 36 -16.61 38.33 13.87
C ASP A 36 -16.90 39.18 12.61
N LEU A 37 -16.89 38.53 11.44
CA LEU A 37 -17.12 39.18 10.15
C LEU A 37 -18.51 39.84 10.08
N ALA A 38 -19.54 39.25 10.71
CA ALA A 38 -20.88 39.84 10.69
C ALA A 38 -20.92 41.15 11.48
N VAL A 39 -20.17 41.24 12.57
CA VAL A 39 -20.03 42.47 13.37
C VAL A 39 -19.29 43.54 12.56
N ILE A 40 -18.18 43.20 11.91
CA ILE A 40 -17.43 44.13 11.03
C ILE A 40 -18.32 44.62 9.88
N ALA A 41 -19.09 43.73 9.27
CA ALA A 41 -20.01 44.08 8.18
C ALA A 41 -21.13 45.04 8.65
N SER A 42 -21.68 44.82 9.85
CA SER A 42 -22.69 45.69 10.45
C SER A 42 -22.12 47.10 10.74
N ASP A 43 -20.93 47.17 11.35
CA ASP A 43 -20.25 48.45 11.64
C ASP A 43 -19.96 49.22 10.35
N ARG A 44 -19.46 48.52 9.33
CA ARG A 44 -19.20 49.10 8.00
C ARG A 44 -20.46 49.66 7.38
N ALA A 45 -21.57 48.92 7.39
CA ALA A 45 -22.85 49.40 6.88
C ALA A 45 -23.31 50.68 7.62
N GLY A 46 -23.11 50.74 8.94
CA GLY A 46 -23.42 51.91 9.74
C GLY A 46 -22.56 53.14 9.37
N VAL A 47 -21.27 52.97 9.15
CA VAL A 47 -20.36 54.06 8.75
C VAL A 47 -20.65 54.52 7.31
N VAL A 48 -20.92 53.60 6.37
CA VAL A 48 -21.32 53.95 5.00
C VAL A 48 -22.63 54.76 5.01
N ALA A 49 -23.63 54.34 5.79
CA ALA A 49 -24.88 55.07 5.90
C ALA A 49 -24.69 56.49 6.47
N ARG A 50 -23.79 56.66 7.45
CA ARG A 50 -23.42 57.98 7.98
C ARG A 50 -22.71 58.83 6.92
N LEU A 51 -21.73 58.25 6.22
CA LEU A 51 -21.01 58.94 5.15
C LEU A 51 -21.95 59.42 4.04
N ALA A 52 -22.91 58.58 3.62
CA ALA A 52 -23.92 58.96 2.65
C ALA A 52 -24.75 60.18 3.11
N ARG A 53 -25.23 60.17 4.36
CA ARG A 53 -25.98 61.30 4.94
C ARG A 53 -25.16 62.59 4.99
N VAL A 54 -23.87 62.51 5.34
CA VAL A 54 -22.97 63.68 5.39
C VAL A 54 -22.63 64.17 3.98
N THR A 55 -22.62 63.27 2.99
CA THR A 55 -22.34 63.60 1.59
C THR A 55 -23.48 64.40 0.94
N GLU A 56 -24.73 64.08 1.29
CA GLU A 56 -25.92 64.81 0.81
C GLU A 56 -26.08 66.22 1.39
N ARG A 57 -25.44 66.52 2.54
CA ARG A 57 -25.49 67.86 3.14
C ARG A 57 -24.78 68.87 2.24
N ARG A 58 -25.54 69.87 1.77
CA ARG A 58 -25.02 71.03 1.01
C ARG A 58 -24.79 72.20 1.96
N CYS A 59 -23.61 72.82 1.87
CA CYS A 59 -23.33 74.11 2.49
C CYS A 59 -23.27 75.20 1.42
N ALA A 60 -23.80 76.39 1.73
CA ALA A 60 -23.68 77.57 0.87
C ALA A 60 -22.26 78.17 0.83
N GLN A 61 -21.41 77.81 1.79
CA GLN A 61 -20.02 78.21 1.91
C GLN A 61 -19.13 76.99 2.21
N PRO A 62 -17.80 77.05 1.98
CA PRO A 62 -16.90 75.97 2.34
C PRO A 62 -17.00 75.63 3.83
N CYS A 63 -17.54 74.46 4.17
CA CYS A 63 -17.69 73.98 5.54
C CYS A 63 -16.50 73.08 5.92
N PRO A 64 -15.46 73.59 6.62
CA PRO A 64 -14.32 72.77 7.02
C PRO A 64 -14.74 71.61 7.94
N ALA A 65 -15.74 71.82 8.81
CA ALA A 65 -16.26 70.79 9.70
C ALA A 65 -16.83 69.57 8.94
N LEU A 66 -17.63 69.78 7.89
CA LEU A 66 -18.14 68.68 7.06
C LEU A 66 -17.03 67.96 6.29
N ARG A 67 -16.01 68.69 5.83
CA ARG A 67 -14.84 68.08 5.17
C ARG A 67 -14.10 67.16 6.13
N VAL A 68 -13.84 67.61 7.36
CA VAL A 68 -13.20 66.81 8.41
C VAL A 68 -14.05 65.58 8.75
N GLU A 69 -15.36 65.72 8.92
CA GLU A 69 -16.26 64.61 9.20
C GLU A 69 -16.25 63.55 8.08
N ARG A 70 -16.29 63.97 6.81
CA ARG A 70 -16.18 63.07 5.66
C ARG A 70 -14.85 62.32 5.64
N THR A 71 -13.73 63.01 5.86
CA THR A 71 -12.41 62.37 5.88
C THR A 71 -12.27 61.39 7.04
N THR A 72 -12.82 61.71 8.22
CA THR A 72 -12.79 60.82 9.38
C THR A 72 -13.64 59.57 9.14
N LEU A 73 -14.84 59.72 8.57
CA LEU A 73 -15.70 58.58 8.21
C LEU A 73 -15.06 57.70 7.12
N ALA A 74 -14.44 58.31 6.10
CA ALA A 74 -13.69 57.58 5.08
C ALA A 74 -12.52 56.79 5.68
N ALA A 75 -11.70 57.42 6.54
CA ALA A 75 -10.61 56.74 7.23
C ALA A 75 -11.10 55.59 8.13
N THR A 76 -12.28 55.75 8.75
CA THR A 76 -12.90 54.67 9.54
C THR A 76 -13.35 53.50 8.66
N LEU A 77 -13.86 53.78 7.45
CA LEU A 77 -14.19 52.72 6.48
C LEU A 77 -12.94 51.97 6.03
N ASP A 78 -11.86 52.68 5.72
CA ASP A 78 -10.60 52.06 5.31
C ASP A 78 -10.03 51.17 6.42
N ALA A 79 -10.15 51.59 7.69
CA ALA A 79 -9.77 50.77 8.84
C ALA A 79 -10.61 49.49 8.96
N LEU A 80 -11.94 49.59 8.79
CA LEU A 80 -12.83 48.41 8.80
C LEU A 80 -12.58 47.47 7.62
N ASP A 81 -12.25 48.00 6.44
CA ASP A 81 -11.89 47.19 5.27
C ASP A 81 -10.55 46.47 5.48
N ALA A 82 -9.60 47.07 6.18
CA ALA A 82 -8.36 46.39 6.62
C ALA A 82 -8.63 45.28 7.65
N GLU A 83 -9.49 45.52 8.65
CA GLU A 83 -9.90 44.49 9.62
C GLU A 83 -10.61 43.32 8.92
N LYS A 84 -11.51 43.60 7.98
CA LYS A 84 -12.17 42.57 7.17
C LYS A 84 -11.17 41.74 6.38
N ALA A 85 -10.19 42.38 5.74
CA ALA A 85 -9.17 41.66 4.98
C ALA A 85 -8.34 40.74 5.88
N GLU A 86 -8.02 41.16 7.10
CA GLU A 86 -7.34 40.31 8.08
C GLU A 86 -8.21 39.12 8.51
N ALA A 87 -9.48 39.37 8.85
CA ALA A 87 -10.41 38.31 9.22
C ALA A 87 -10.54 37.25 8.11
N LEU A 88 -10.66 37.66 6.85
CA LEU A 88 -10.69 36.74 5.70
C LEU A 88 -9.39 35.95 5.52
N ARG A 89 -8.22 36.57 5.79
CA ARG A 89 -6.92 35.85 5.75
C ARG A 89 -6.84 34.77 6.82
N ILE A 90 -7.39 35.05 8.01
CA ILE A 90 -7.45 34.10 9.12
C ILE A 90 -8.41 32.95 8.78
N GLU A 91 -9.62 33.23 8.30
CA GLU A 91 -10.56 32.18 7.85
C GLU A 91 -9.94 31.29 6.77
N ALA A 92 -9.32 31.88 5.75
CA ALA A 92 -8.64 31.12 4.70
C ALA A 92 -7.45 30.28 5.24
N ALA A 93 -6.79 30.71 6.33
CA ALA A 93 -5.77 29.92 7.01
C ALA A 93 -6.38 28.76 7.81
N GLN A 94 -7.52 28.98 8.45
CA GLN A 94 -8.26 27.93 9.15
C GLN A 94 -8.80 26.89 8.18
N ASP A 95 -9.37 27.31 7.05
CA ASP A 95 -9.86 26.40 6.01
C ASP A 95 -8.74 25.52 5.45
N ARG A 96 -7.56 26.10 5.20
CA ARG A 96 -6.37 25.34 4.79
C ARG A 96 -5.92 24.35 5.86
N ALA A 97 -5.92 24.76 7.13
CA ALA A 97 -5.56 23.87 8.24
C ALA A 97 -6.59 22.74 8.42
N ALA A 98 -7.88 23.03 8.29
CA ALA A 98 -8.96 22.05 8.34
C ALA A 98 -8.86 21.06 7.18
N ALA A 99 -8.61 21.54 5.96
CA ALA A 99 -8.38 20.70 4.78
C ALA A 99 -7.13 19.83 4.94
N ALA A 100 -6.02 20.38 5.43
CA ALA A 100 -4.81 19.62 5.72
C ALA A 100 -5.04 18.55 6.79
N ARG A 101 -5.80 18.86 7.84
CA ARG A 101 -6.17 17.91 8.89
C ARG A 101 -7.08 16.79 8.36
N ALA A 102 -8.06 17.13 7.53
CA ALA A 102 -8.94 16.15 6.87
C ALA A 102 -8.15 15.23 5.93
N ALA A 103 -7.20 15.78 5.18
CA ALA A 103 -6.29 15.00 4.33
C ALA A 103 -5.36 14.09 5.17
N ALA A 104 -4.88 14.57 6.32
CA ALA A 104 -4.04 13.77 7.22
C ALA A 104 -4.79 12.61 7.88
N LEU A 105 -6.10 12.75 8.13
CA LEU A 105 -6.95 11.66 8.62
C LEU A 105 -7.16 10.56 7.57
N ALA A 106 -7.16 10.91 6.28
CA ALA A 106 -7.31 9.93 5.20
C ALA A 106 -6.06 9.06 5.05
N ASP A 107 -6.24 7.75 4.84
CA ASP A 107 -5.14 6.88 4.41
C ASP A 107 -4.81 7.17 2.94
N PRO A 108 -3.54 7.42 2.56
CA PRO A 108 -3.14 7.65 1.18
C PRO A 108 -3.60 6.53 0.22
N VAL A 109 -3.67 5.27 0.69
CA VAL A 109 -4.10 4.13 -0.13
C VAL A 109 -5.59 4.21 -0.44
N THR A 110 -6.42 4.57 0.54
CA THR A 110 -7.88 4.68 0.32
C THR A 110 -8.30 6.04 -0.24
N GLY A 111 -7.52 7.10 -0.04
CA GLY A 111 -7.68 8.38 -0.72
C GLY A 111 -7.56 8.25 -2.25
N ALA A 112 -6.68 7.37 -2.74
CA ALA A 112 -6.63 7.05 -4.17
C ALA A 112 -7.90 6.31 -4.64
N MET A 113 -8.45 5.42 -3.82
CA MET A 113 -9.68 4.68 -4.14
C MET A 113 -10.93 5.57 -4.16
N THR A 114 -11.02 6.57 -3.28
CA THR A 114 -12.15 7.52 -3.25
C THR A 114 -12.16 8.43 -4.48
N ALA A 115 -11.00 8.73 -5.08
CA ALA A 115 -10.91 9.45 -6.35
C ALA A 115 -11.60 8.71 -7.52
N PHE A 116 -11.75 7.39 -7.42
CA PHE A 116 -12.51 6.56 -8.37
C PHE A 116 -14.01 6.42 -8.01
N GLY A 117 -14.51 7.22 -7.05
CA GLY A 117 -15.93 7.25 -6.68
C GLY A 117 -16.36 6.22 -5.63
N LEU A 118 -15.42 5.52 -4.99
CA LEU A 118 -15.74 4.63 -3.88
C LEU A 118 -15.95 5.43 -2.58
N PRO A 119 -17.00 5.14 -1.78
CA PRO A 119 -17.13 5.71 -0.45
C PRO A 119 -15.93 5.32 0.42
N ALA A 120 -15.38 6.26 1.19
CA ALA A 120 -14.19 6.04 2.03
C ALA A 120 -14.33 4.80 2.94
N ALA A 121 -15.48 4.65 3.60
CA ALA A 121 -15.76 3.50 4.45
C ALA A 121 -15.72 2.15 3.70
N ARG A 122 -16.09 2.12 2.41
CA ARG A 122 -15.98 0.91 1.59
C ARG A 122 -14.53 0.68 1.14
N ALA A 123 -13.80 1.74 0.80
CA ALA A 123 -12.39 1.62 0.43
C ALA A 123 -11.55 1.05 1.59
N ASP A 124 -11.73 1.57 2.80
CA ASP A 124 -11.04 1.08 4.01
C ASP A 124 -11.39 -0.38 4.29
N LEU A 125 -12.68 -0.75 4.16
CA LEU A 125 -13.13 -2.12 4.37
C LEU A 125 -12.54 -3.09 3.34
N ILE A 126 -12.52 -2.70 2.05
CA ILE A 126 -11.93 -3.50 0.96
C ILE A 126 -10.43 -3.69 1.17
N ALA A 127 -9.71 -2.62 1.51
CA ALA A 127 -8.28 -2.68 1.81
C ALA A 127 -8.01 -3.62 2.99
N GLY A 128 -8.76 -3.48 4.09
CA GLY A 128 -8.64 -4.34 5.27
C GLY A 128 -8.94 -5.82 4.96
N LEU A 129 -9.97 -6.10 4.16
CA LEU A 129 -10.29 -7.46 3.69
C LEU A 129 -9.21 -8.03 2.78
N ALA A 130 -8.61 -7.23 1.90
CA ALA A 130 -7.53 -7.67 1.03
C ALA A 130 -6.30 -8.08 1.84
N PHE A 131 -5.87 -7.25 2.80
CA PHE A 131 -4.76 -7.60 3.70
C PHE A 131 -5.06 -8.83 4.56
N ALA A 132 -6.27 -8.93 5.11
CA ALA A 132 -6.71 -10.10 5.86
C ALA A 132 -6.66 -11.38 5.01
N GLY A 133 -7.10 -11.30 3.76
CA GLY A 133 -7.07 -12.41 2.81
C GLY A 133 -5.64 -12.87 2.49
N VAL A 134 -4.70 -11.93 2.30
CA VAL A 134 -3.28 -12.26 2.09
C VAL A 134 -2.70 -12.99 3.31
N LEU A 135 -2.98 -12.53 4.52
CA LEU A 135 -2.50 -13.20 5.74
C LEU A 135 -3.07 -14.60 5.91
N GLU A 136 -4.37 -14.79 5.66
CA GLU A 136 -4.98 -16.13 5.72
C GLU A 136 -4.38 -17.05 4.64
N ALA A 137 -4.13 -16.55 3.43
CA ALA A 137 -3.49 -17.33 2.37
C ALA A 137 -2.07 -17.77 2.74
N VAL A 138 -1.27 -16.88 3.34
CA VAL A 138 0.08 -17.20 3.85
C VAL A 138 0.00 -18.22 4.98
N ALA A 139 -0.95 -18.06 5.91
CA ALA A 139 -1.16 -19.01 6.99
C ALA A 139 -1.56 -20.40 6.48
N CYS A 140 -2.49 -20.47 5.52
CA CYS A 140 -2.88 -21.71 4.85
C CYS A 140 -1.67 -22.35 4.15
N PHE A 141 -0.86 -21.57 3.42
CA PHE A 141 0.34 -22.07 2.75
C PHE A 141 1.37 -22.61 3.74
N ALA A 142 1.64 -21.90 4.84
CA ALA A 142 2.53 -22.34 5.89
C ALA A 142 2.05 -23.67 6.52
N TRP A 143 0.75 -23.79 6.79
CA TRP A 143 0.16 -25.05 7.26
C TRP A 143 0.26 -26.18 6.24
N LEU A 144 0.05 -25.90 4.95
CA LEU A 144 0.24 -26.88 3.89
C LEU A 144 1.69 -27.39 3.82
N LEU A 145 2.68 -26.52 4.07
CA LEU A 145 4.10 -26.92 4.15
C LEU A 145 4.38 -27.73 5.42
N ALA A 146 3.88 -27.30 6.57
CA ALA A 146 4.08 -27.97 7.85
C ALA A 146 3.45 -29.37 7.90
N LEU A 147 2.31 -29.55 7.22
CA LEU A 147 1.60 -30.82 7.12
C LEU A 147 2.11 -31.69 5.96
N ARG A 148 3.15 -31.28 5.22
CA ARG A 148 3.74 -32.17 4.21
C ARG A 148 4.27 -33.40 4.93
N PRO A 149 3.86 -34.61 4.52
CA PRO A 149 4.45 -35.81 5.09
C PRO A 149 5.95 -35.74 4.82
N ALA A 150 6.75 -35.73 5.88
CA ALA A 150 8.16 -36.01 5.74
C ALA A 150 8.23 -37.38 5.08
N ALA A 151 8.77 -37.45 3.86
CA ALA A 151 9.29 -38.71 3.38
C ALA A 151 10.35 -39.07 4.43
N VAL A 152 10.00 -39.98 5.33
CA VAL A 152 10.98 -40.71 6.11
C VAL A 152 11.78 -41.45 5.05
N THR A 153 12.84 -40.80 4.54
CA THR A 153 13.99 -41.55 4.09
C THR A 153 14.34 -42.38 5.31
N GLU A 154 14.02 -43.67 5.26
CA GLU A 154 14.63 -44.64 6.14
C GLU A 154 16.12 -44.36 6.05
N ILE A 155 16.62 -43.67 7.07
CA ILE A 155 18.04 -43.54 7.29
C ILE A 155 18.46 -44.98 7.47
N ALA A 156 19.17 -45.53 6.49
CA ALA A 156 19.80 -46.83 6.61
C ALA A 156 20.47 -46.87 7.97
N VAL A 157 20.00 -47.78 8.83
CA VAL A 157 20.47 -47.96 10.19
C VAL A 157 21.98 -48.14 10.13
N THR A 158 22.74 -47.08 10.37
CA THR A 158 24.13 -47.20 10.76
C THR A 158 24.09 -47.85 12.15
N PRO A 159 24.72 -49.02 12.35
CA PRO A 159 24.69 -49.67 13.64
C PRO A 159 25.36 -48.74 14.66
N ALA A 160 24.57 -48.20 15.57
CA ALA A 160 25.09 -47.48 16.72
C ALA A 160 25.84 -48.50 17.58
N GLN A 161 27.16 -48.35 17.66
CA GLN A 161 27.98 -49.05 18.64
C GLN A 161 27.42 -48.75 20.03
N GLN A 162 26.96 -49.81 20.70
CA GLN A 162 26.39 -49.81 22.05
C GLN A 162 27.34 -49.17 23.07
N GLY A 163 27.01 -47.94 23.46
CA GLY A 163 27.45 -47.32 24.70
C GLY A 163 26.44 -47.58 25.81
N SER A 164 26.67 -48.66 26.54
CA SER A 164 26.35 -48.93 27.96
C SER A 164 25.23 -48.15 28.68
N ASN A 165 24.28 -48.95 29.23
CA ASN A 165 23.32 -48.66 30.30
C ASN A 165 21.97 -48.03 29.94
N ALA A 166 21.06 -48.84 29.39
CA ALA A 166 19.63 -48.68 29.65
C ALA A 166 18.94 -50.05 29.74
N VAL A 167 18.26 -50.26 30.85
CA VAL A 167 17.52 -51.47 31.25
C VAL A 167 16.49 -51.87 30.18
N PRO A 168 16.41 -53.15 29.76
CA PRO A 168 15.38 -53.58 28.82
C PRO A 168 14.02 -53.63 29.54
N VAL A 169 13.11 -52.73 29.17
CA VAL A 169 11.69 -52.86 29.50
C VAL A 169 11.07 -53.80 28.46
N THR A 170 10.68 -54.99 28.92
CA THR A 170 9.98 -56.02 28.16
C THR A 170 8.57 -55.53 27.78
N PRO A 171 8.20 -55.44 26.49
CA PRO A 171 6.79 -55.39 26.12
C PRO A 171 6.21 -56.81 26.15
N ALA A 172 5.12 -56.98 26.92
CA ALA A 172 4.41 -58.23 27.11
C ALA A 172 3.74 -58.71 25.82
N THR A 173 4.05 -59.94 25.43
CA THR A 173 3.28 -60.78 24.51
C THR A 173 1.98 -61.25 25.18
N PRO A 174 0.83 -61.24 24.50
CA PRO A 174 -0.19 -62.25 24.72
C PRO A 174 -0.01 -63.40 23.72
N GLU A 175 0.18 -64.60 24.27
CA GLU A 175 0.13 -65.89 23.57
C GLU A 175 -1.20 -66.07 22.82
N SER A 176 -1.12 -66.57 21.58
CA SER A 176 -2.10 -67.54 21.11
C SER A 176 -1.40 -68.58 20.22
N ILE A 177 -1.59 -69.83 20.62
CA ILE A 177 -0.97 -71.06 20.15
C ILE A 177 -1.63 -71.52 18.85
N ALA A 178 -0.84 -71.77 17.79
CA ALA A 178 -0.85 -73.01 17.00
C ALA A 178 0.15 -72.96 15.83
N VAL A 179 0.87 -74.06 15.66
CA VAL A 179 2.03 -74.34 14.77
C VAL A 179 1.53 -75.20 13.58
N PRO A 180 2.33 -75.65 12.58
CA PRO A 180 3.15 -74.98 11.53
C PRO A 180 2.76 -75.42 10.09
N ALA A 181 3.35 -74.80 9.04
CA ALA A 181 3.82 -75.45 7.79
C ALA A 181 4.43 -74.38 6.85
N VAL A 182 5.75 -74.33 6.60
CA VAL A 182 6.54 -75.10 5.62
C VAL A 182 6.35 -74.61 4.15
N VAL A 183 7.39 -73.92 3.63
CA VAL A 183 8.05 -74.07 2.29
C VAL A 183 7.14 -73.73 1.06
N THR A 184 7.47 -72.96 0.01
CA THR A 184 8.66 -72.51 -0.73
C THR A 184 8.19 -71.45 -1.76
N VAL A 185 9.08 -70.53 -2.16
CA VAL A 185 9.39 -70.04 -3.53
C VAL A 185 8.23 -69.77 -4.50
N THR A 186 8.21 -68.57 -5.12
CA THR A 186 8.36 -68.32 -6.57
C THR A 186 7.81 -66.92 -6.93
N SER A 187 8.68 -66.03 -7.44
CA SER A 187 8.28 -64.92 -8.33
C SER A 187 8.21 -65.47 -9.76
N PRO A 188 7.35 -64.97 -10.68
CA PRO A 188 7.88 -63.98 -11.64
C PRO A 188 6.83 -63.05 -12.31
N ALA A 189 7.38 -62.13 -13.11
CA ALA A 189 6.77 -61.40 -14.24
C ALA A 189 5.86 -60.20 -13.87
N ALA A 190 5.88 -59.05 -14.55
CA ALA A 190 6.26 -58.75 -15.93
C ALA A 190 6.72 -57.27 -16.11
N ALA A 191 7.52 -57.04 -17.16
CA ALA A 191 7.98 -55.77 -17.75
C ALA A 191 6.81 -54.95 -18.39
N PRO A 192 6.98 -53.76 -19.04
CA PRO A 192 8.23 -53.11 -19.50
C PRO A 192 8.37 -51.57 -19.36
N VAL A 193 9.65 -51.14 -19.31
CA VAL A 193 10.35 -50.09 -20.10
C VAL A 193 9.54 -48.89 -20.61
N VAL A 194 9.98 -47.65 -20.28
CA VAL A 194 10.45 -46.61 -21.24
C VAL A 194 11.24 -45.49 -20.51
N ALA A 195 12.50 -45.34 -20.94
CA ALA A 195 13.38 -44.16 -21.08
C ALA A 195 13.61 -43.12 -19.95
N THR A 196 14.88 -43.09 -19.52
CA THR A 196 15.77 -41.97 -19.12
C THR A 196 15.84 -40.79 -20.13
N PRO A 197 16.56 -39.64 -19.91
CA PRO A 197 17.40 -39.20 -18.76
C PRO A 197 17.26 -37.70 -18.34
N ALA A 198 18.12 -37.31 -17.37
CA ALA A 198 18.76 -36.00 -17.16
C ALA A 198 17.91 -34.88 -16.53
N ALA A 199 18.25 -34.44 -15.31
CA ALA A 199 19.20 -33.35 -15.00
C ALA A 199 18.67 -31.98 -15.50
N GLU A 200 18.69 -30.87 -14.78
CA GLU A 200 19.79 -30.31 -14.02
C GLU A 200 19.30 -28.97 -13.42
N VAL A 201 19.64 -28.72 -12.15
CA VAL A 201 19.98 -27.42 -11.55
C VAL A 201 18.99 -26.23 -11.71
N LEU A 202 18.29 -25.96 -10.61
CA LEU A 202 17.68 -24.67 -10.29
C LEU A 202 18.75 -23.57 -10.22
N SER A 203 18.68 -22.58 -11.11
CA SER A 203 19.47 -21.34 -11.05
C SER A 203 18.55 -20.12 -11.04
N LEU A 204 18.86 -19.18 -10.15
CA LEU A 204 18.15 -17.93 -9.85
C LEU A 204 17.86 -17.09 -11.11
N PRO A 205 16.60 -16.77 -11.50
CA PRO A 205 16.38 -16.18 -12.82
C PRO A 205 16.04 -14.67 -12.87
N VAL A 206 15.86 -13.97 -11.76
CA VAL A 206 15.29 -12.59 -11.82
C VAL A 206 16.35 -11.49 -12.03
N VAL A 207 17.51 -11.60 -11.38
CA VAL A 207 18.55 -10.55 -11.46
C VAL A 207 19.27 -10.60 -12.81
N GLU A 208 19.58 -11.81 -13.32
CA GLU A 208 20.29 -11.99 -14.60
C GLU A 208 19.43 -11.58 -15.80
N GLN A 209 18.11 -11.79 -15.75
CA GLN A 209 17.20 -11.37 -16.82
C GLN A 209 17.07 -9.85 -16.95
N THR A 210 17.15 -9.11 -15.85
CA THR A 210 17.03 -7.64 -15.88
C THR A 210 18.25 -7.00 -16.55
N ASP A 211 19.45 -7.55 -16.31
CA ASP A 211 20.68 -7.14 -16.99
C ASP A 211 20.64 -7.47 -18.48
N ASP A 212 20.19 -8.67 -18.85
CA ASP A 212 20.03 -9.09 -20.25
C ASP A 212 19.09 -8.18 -21.05
N VAL A 213 17.96 -7.78 -20.46
CA VAL A 213 17.00 -6.84 -21.11
C VAL A 213 17.68 -5.50 -21.34
N THR A 214 18.38 -4.95 -20.34
CA THR A 214 19.05 -3.64 -20.45
C THR A 214 20.14 -3.64 -21.52
N ARG A 215 20.93 -4.72 -21.60
CA ARG A 215 21.98 -4.91 -22.61
C ARG A 215 21.40 -5.01 -24.03
N VAL A 216 20.30 -5.73 -24.20
CA VAL A 216 19.63 -5.84 -25.50
C VAL A 216 18.98 -4.52 -25.92
N THR A 217 18.31 -3.80 -25.01
CA THR A 217 17.74 -2.47 -25.32
C THR A 217 18.81 -1.50 -25.80
N THR A 218 19.97 -1.49 -25.14
CA THR A 218 21.10 -0.61 -25.49
C THR A 218 21.67 -0.94 -26.87
N ALA A 219 21.83 -2.23 -27.19
CA ALA A 219 22.31 -2.68 -28.50
C ALA A 219 21.30 -2.39 -29.64
N ILE A 220 20.00 -2.44 -29.36
CA ILE A 220 18.95 -2.02 -30.31
C ILE A 220 19.01 -0.50 -30.52
N ALA A 221 19.13 0.29 -29.45
CA ALA A 221 19.24 1.74 -29.54
C ALA A 221 20.51 2.21 -30.28
N ALA A 222 21.61 1.47 -30.14
CA ALA A 222 22.86 1.69 -30.88
C ALA A 222 22.78 1.22 -32.36
N GLY A 223 21.69 0.55 -32.77
CA GLY A 223 21.51 0.04 -34.13
C GLY A 223 22.30 -1.23 -34.46
N GLU A 224 22.91 -1.87 -33.45
CA GLU A 224 23.73 -3.08 -33.61
C GLU A 224 22.88 -4.37 -33.71
N LEU A 225 21.63 -4.31 -33.27
CA LEU A 225 20.70 -5.45 -33.22
C LEU A 225 19.31 -5.05 -33.73
N ARG A 226 18.65 -5.89 -34.54
CA ARG A 226 17.28 -5.64 -35.06
C ARG A 226 16.17 -6.12 -34.12
N GLY A 227 16.51 -6.56 -32.90
CA GLY A 227 15.52 -6.99 -31.89
C GLY A 227 14.74 -8.26 -32.22
N THR A 228 15.17 -9.04 -33.22
CA THR A 228 14.54 -10.33 -33.53
C THR A 228 15.00 -11.42 -32.56
N VAL A 229 14.15 -12.42 -32.29
CA VAL A 229 14.47 -13.52 -31.34
C VAL A 229 15.76 -14.25 -31.74
N THR A 230 15.98 -14.45 -33.04
CA THR A 230 17.19 -15.13 -33.54
C THR A 230 18.46 -14.30 -33.32
N GLU A 231 18.38 -12.98 -33.45
CA GLU A 231 19.53 -12.10 -33.18
C GLU A 231 19.79 -11.95 -31.69
N ILE A 232 18.75 -11.77 -30.86
CA ILE A 232 18.86 -11.74 -29.39
C ILE A 232 19.52 -13.02 -28.88
N ARG A 233 19.09 -14.18 -29.41
CA ARG A 233 19.68 -15.48 -29.06
C ARG A 233 21.18 -15.54 -29.37
N LYS A 234 21.60 -15.05 -30.54
CA LYS A 234 23.01 -15.01 -30.94
C LYS A 234 23.82 -14.03 -30.09
N PHE A 235 23.24 -12.87 -29.78
CA PHE A 235 23.87 -11.81 -29.01
C PHE A 235 24.10 -12.21 -27.54
N LEU A 236 23.12 -12.87 -26.92
CA LEU A 236 23.20 -13.33 -25.52
C LEU A 236 23.76 -14.75 -25.37
N GLY A 237 23.92 -15.50 -26.46
CA GLY A 237 24.36 -16.91 -26.43
C GLY A 237 23.37 -17.84 -25.70
N CYS A 238 22.07 -17.52 -25.72
CA CYS A 238 21.07 -18.18 -24.87
C CYS A 238 20.16 -19.17 -25.63
N SER A 239 19.23 -19.80 -24.89
CA SER A 239 18.20 -20.67 -25.48
C SER A 239 17.11 -19.87 -26.18
N GLN A 240 16.38 -20.49 -27.12
CA GLN A 240 15.29 -19.84 -27.85
C GLN A 240 14.16 -19.35 -26.92
N SER A 241 13.83 -20.13 -25.89
CA SER A 241 12.81 -19.75 -24.90
C SER A 241 13.23 -18.53 -24.08
N ARG A 242 14.50 -18.43 -23.67
CA ARG A 242 15.04 -17.27 -22.95
C ARG A 242 15.06 -16.03 -23.84
N ALA A 243 15.48 -16.15 -25.10
CA ALA A 243 15.45 -15.03 -26.07
C ALA A 243 14.03 -14.52 -26.33
N ALA A 244 13.02 -15.41 -26.39
CA ALA A 244 11.63 -15.03 -26.56
C ALA A 244 11.06 -14.30 -25.32
N ALA A 245 11.45 -14.72 -24.11
CA ALA A 245 11.05 -14.05 -22.88
C ALA A 245 11.62 -12.62 -22.78
N VAL A 246 12.90 -12.45 -23.12
CA VAL A 246 13.55 -11.12 -23.17
C VAL A 246 12.86 -10.21 -24.19
N ARG A 247 12.56 -10.71 -25.41
CA ARG A 247 11.82 -9.93 -26.41
C ARG A 247 10.45 -9.48 -25.91
N LYS A 248 9.71 -10.35 -25.22
CA LYS A 248 8.41 -10.01 -24.66
C LYS A 248 8.51 -8.92 -23.58
N GLN A 249 9.58 -8.90 -22.80
CA GLN A 249 9.83 -7.85 -21.82
C GLN A 249 10.15 -6.50 -22.47
N LEU A 250 10.87 -6.50 -23.60
CA LEU A 250 11.12 -5.29 -24.40
C LEU A 250 9.83 -4.70 -24.98
N GLU A 251 8.89 -5.53 -25.42
CA GLU A 251 7.58 -5.08 -25.93
C GLU A 251 6.68 -4.49 -24.82
N LEU A 252 6.92 -4.85 -23.55
CA LEU A 252 6.16 -4.37 -22.39
C LEU A 252 6.75 -3.10 -21.75
N GLN A 253 7.99 -2.73 -22.09
CA GLN A 253 8.59 -1.47 -21.69
C GLN A 253 8.50 -0.50 -22.89
N PRO A 254 7.49 0.38 -22.96
CA PRO A 254 7.47 1.42 -23.98
C PRO A 254 8.69 2.30 -23.77
N ILE A 255 9.48 2.42 -24.85
CA ILE A 255 10.62 3.33 -24.95
C ILE A 255 10.07 4.76 -24.88
N GLU A 256 10.35 5.47 -23.80
CA GLU A 256 10.25 6.94 -23.75
C GLU A 256 11.51 7.57 -24.35
#